data_AF-A0A660PUN4-F1
#
_entry.id   AF-A0A660PUN4-F1
#
_cell.length_a   1.000
_cell.length_b   1.000
_cell.length_c   1.000
_cell.angle_alpha   90.00
_cell.angle_beta   90.00
_cell.angle_gamma   90.00
#
_symmetry.space_group_name_H-M   'P 1'
#
loop_
_entity.id
_entity.type
_entity.pdbx_description
1 polymer ?
#
loop_
_entity_poly.entity_id
_entity_poly.type
_entity_poly.pdbx_seq_one_letter_code
_entity_poly.pdbx_strand_id
1 'polypeptide(L)'
;KQFSWLDHRLVRDHYIDRSSHSAAALYLFLVTVADAQGLSYYSDRVISQRLDMDANTLAQTRKELIRIGLIAYQKPLYQVLALDTPTKTKNTCPGQFQSLAQIFKQIGEGAS
;
A
#
# COMPACT_ATOMS: atom_id res chain seq x y z
N LYS A 1 -8.67 -25.21 0.94
CA LYS A 1 -8.62 -23.92 1.70
C LYS A 1 -7.52 -23.08 1.05
N GLN A 2 -7.82 -21.85 0.64
CA GLN A 2 -6.86 -20.94 0.02
C GLN A 2 -6.82 -19.65 0.83
N PHE A 3 -5.61 -19.10 1.01
CA PHE A 3 -5.39 -17.80 1.61
C PHE A 3 -4.86 -16.86 0.53
N SER A 4 -5.33 -15.62 0.54
CA SER A 4 -4.77 -14.53 -0.25
C SER A 4 -3.89 -13.67 0.65
N TRP A 5 -2.77 -13.20 0.11
CA TRP A 5 -1.86 -12.34 0.84
C TRP A 5 -2.19 -10.88 0.54
N LEU A 6 -2.27 -10.06 1.59
CA LEU A 6 -2.29 -8.61 1.49
C LEU A 6 -0.92 -8.07 1.89
N ASP A 7 -0.58 -6.90 1.36
CA ASP A 7 0.69 -6.28 1.67
C ASP A 7 0.74 -5.85 3.15
N HIS A 8 1.73 -6.36 3.89
CA HIS A 8 1.95 -6.04 5.30
C HIS A 8 2.22 -4.54 5.52
N ARG A 9 2.60 -3.81 4.46
CA ARG A 9 2.74 -2.35 4.47
C ARG A 9 1.45 -1.62 4.85
N LEU A 10 0.27 -2.23 4.65
CA LEU A 10 -0.98 -1.65 5.11
C LEU A 10 -0.96 -1.35 6.62
N VAL A 11 -0.35 -2.25 7.40
CA VAL A 11 -0.17 -2.10 8.84
C VAL A 11 1.11 -1.35 9.16
N ARG A 12 2.24 -1.77 8.58
CA ARG A 12 3.57 -1.19 8.87
C ARG A 12 3.64 0.31 8.58
N ASP A 13 3.01 0.74 7.50
CA ASP A 13 3.04 2.13 7.03
C ASP A 13 1.73 2.87 7.41
N HIS A 14 0.98 2.34 8.40
CA HIS A 14 -0.18 2.98 9.02
C HIS A 14 -1.32 3.37 8.04
N TYR A 15 -1.51 2.61 6.95
CA TYR A 15 -2.64 2.87 6.04
C TYR A 15 -3.98 2.50 6.68
N ILE A 16 -4.01 1.42 7.48
CA ILE A 16 -5.21 1.00 8.23
C ILE A 16 -5.62 2.08 9.23
N ASP A 17 -4.67 2.65 9.98
CA ASP A 17 -4.95 3.67 10.99
C ASP A 17 -5.51 4.98 10.39
N ARG A 18 -5.19 5.23 9.12
CA ARG A 18 -5.67 6.40 8.36
C ARG A 18 -7.01 6.17 7.67
N SER A 19 -7.52 4.94 7.69
CA SER A 19 -8.74 4.54 7.01
C SER A 19 -9.89 4.35 8.00
N SER A 20 -11.05 4.90 7.69
CA SER A 20 -12.29 4.56 8.36
C SER A 20 -12.66 3.08 8.14
N HIS A 21 -13.53 2.54 9.00
CA HIS A 21 -14.01 1.17 8.86
C HIS A 21 -14.66 0.90 7.50
N SER A 22 -15.40 1.88 6.96
CA SER A 22 -15.99 1.78 5.63
C SER A 22 -14.92 1.81 4.53
N ALA A 23 -13.89 2.64 4.67
CA ALA A 23 -12.76 2.68 3.72
C ALA A 23 -12.00 1.36 3.69
N ALA A 24 -11.67 0.80 4.85
CA ALA A 24 -11.03 -0.50 4.94
C ALA A 24 -11.89 -1.62 4.30
N ALA A 25 -13.20 -1.63 4.55
CA ALA A 25 -14.12 -2.60 3.96
C ALA A 25 -14.19 -2.50 2.43
N LEU A 26 -14.31 -1.27 1.90
CA LEU A 26 -14.32 -1.05 0.46
C LEU A 26 -12.99 -1.45 -0.19
N TYR A 27 -11.87 -1.08 0.42
CA TYR A 27 -10.55 -1.44 -0.10
C TYR A 27 -10.35 -2.96 -0.12
N LEU A 28 -10.69 -3.65 0.98
CA LEU A 28 -10.60 -5.11 1.04
C LEU A 28 -11.46 -5.76 -0.04
N PHE A 29 -12.70 -5.31 -0.21
CA PHE A 29 -13.58 -5.80 -1.28
C PHE A 29 -12.92 -5.63 -2.65
N LEU A 30 -12.44 -4.43 -2.97
CA LEU A 30 -11.81 -4.14 -4.25
C LEU A 30 -10.58 -5.02 -4.51
N VAL A 31 -9.71 -5.23 -3.52
CA VAL A 31 -8.52 -6.10 -3.67
C VAL A 31 -8.91 -7.55 -3.98
N THR A 32 -10.05 -8.04 -3.46
CA THR A 32 -10.50 -9.40 -3.73
C THR A 32 -11.12 -9.61 -5.11
N VAL A 33 -11.68 -8.55 -5.71
CA VAL A 33 -12.40 -8.63 -6.99
C VAL A 33 -11.65 -8.01 -8.15
N ALA A 34 -10.56 -7.31 -7.88
CA ALA A 34 -9.72 -6.72 -8.91
C ALA A 34 -8.97 -7.79 -9.71
N ASP A 35 -8.71 -7.50 -10.98
CA ASP A 35 -7.89 -8.35 -11.83
C ASP A 35 -6.39 -8.24 -11.49
N ALA A 36 -5.55 -8.92 -12.28
CA ALA A 36 -4.09 -8.91 -12.09
C ALA A 36 -3.45 -7.52 -12.29
N GLN A 37 -4.19 -6.55 -12.85
CA GLN A 37 -3.77 -5.17 -13.05
C GLN A 37 -4.35 -4.26 -11.96
N GLY A 38 -5.15 -4.79 -11.03
CA GLY A 38 -5.80 -4.02 -9.98
C GLY A 38 -7.09 -3.33 -10.42
N LEU A 39 -7.66 -3.68 -11.57
CA LEU A 39 -8.87 -3.05 -12.10
C LEU A 39 -10.15 -3.78 -11.67
N SER A 40 -11.20 -3.02 -11.36
CA SER A 40 -12.52 -3.54 -11.02
C SER A 40 -13.65 -2.68 -11.63
N TYR A 41 -14.64 -3.34 -12.22
CA TYR A 41 -15.80 -2.72 -12.90
C TYR A 41 -17.10 -2.81 -12.08
N TYR A 42 -17.01 -3.08 -10.78
CA TYR A 42 -18.19 -3.21 -9.93
C TYR A 42 -18.97 -1.88 -9.83
N SER A 43 -20.28 -1.96 -10.03
CA SER A 43 -21.14 -0.77 -9.95
C SER A 43 -21.39 -0.35 -8.50
N ASP A 44 -21.63 0.94 -8.31
CA ASP A 44 -21.97 1.53 -7.01
C ASP A 44 -23.13 0.79 -6.34
N ARG A 45 -24.15 0.38 -7.10
CA ARG A 45 -25.29 -0.38 -6.57
C ARG A 45 -24.86 -1.71 -5.95
N VAL A 46 -24.00 -2.47 -6.61
CA VAL A 46 -23.56 -3.78 -6.11
C VAL A 46 -22.65 -3.62 -4.90
N ILE A 47 -21.78 -2.61 -4.92
CA ILE A 47 -20.89 -2.31 -3.79
C ILE A 47 -21.70 -1.88 -2.57
N SER A 48 -22.62 -0.93 -2.75
CA SER A 48 -23.53 -0.45 -1.70
C SER A 48 -24.33 -1.59 -1.06
N GLN A 49 -24.86 -2.51 -1.87
CA GLN A 49 -25.61 -3.67 -1.36
C GLN A 49 -24.73 -4.66 -0.58
N ARG A 50 -23.50 -4.91 -1.03
CA ARG A 50 -22.60 -5.88 -0.38
C ARG A 50 -21.97 -5.37 0.90
N LEU A 51 -21.73 -4.07 0.98
CA LEU A 51 -21.05 -3.43 2.10
C LEU A 51 -21.99 -2.69 3.04
N ASP A 52 -23.30 -2.76 2.78
CA ASP A 52 -24.35 -2.06 3.52
C ASP A 52 -24.06 -0.55 3.64
N MET A 53 -23.75 0.07 2.50
CA MET A 53 -23.44 1.49 2.40
C MET A 53 -24.47 2.20 1.54
N ASP A 54 -25.08 3.25 2.06
CA ASP A 54 -25.83 4.20 1.23
C ASP A 54 -24.89 4.92 0.22
N ALA A 55 -25.48 5.60 -0.75
CA ALA A 55 -24.74 6.27 -1.82
C ALA A 55 -23.81 7.40 -1.31
N ASN A 56 -24.19 8.11 -0.26
CA ASN A 56 -23.38 9.18 0.33
C ASN A 56 -22.19 8.57 1.07
N THR A 57 -22.42 7.54 1.87
CA THR A 57 -21.37 6.79 2.57
C THR A 57 -20.35 6.26 1.56
N LEU A 58 -20.81 5.56 0.51
CA LEU A 58 -19.92 5.04 -0.54
C LEU A 58 -19.11 6.16 -1.22
N ALA A 59 -19.74 7.29 -1.54
CA ALA A 59 -19.06 8.41 -2.17
C ALA A 59 -17.98 9.03 -1.26
N GLN A 60 -18.24 9.16 0.05
CA GLN A 60 -17.27 9.68 1.01
C GLN A 60 -16.12 8.70 1.25
N THR A 61 -16.45 7.42 1.47
CA THR A 61 -15.49 6.33 1.60
C THR A 61 -14.54 6.27 0.39
N ARG A 62 -15.08 6.44 -0.82
CA ARG A 62 -14.28 6.48 -2.04
C ARG A 62 -13.32 7.67 -2.06
N LYS A 63 -13.80 8.88 -1.73
CA LYS A 63 -12.96 10.09 -1.63
C LYS A 63 -11.85 9.92 -0.60
N GLU A 64 -12.15 9.27 0.52
CA GLU A 64 -11.17 8.96 1.56
C GLU A 64 -10.05 8.05 1.02
N LEU A 65 -10.39 6.93 0.39
CA LEU A 65 -9.39 6.01 -0.19
C LEU A 65 -8.55 6.67 -1.29
N ILE A 66 -9.14 7.53 -2.11
CA ILE A 66 -8.41 8.33 -3.11
C ILE A 66 -7.41 9.27 -2.41
N ARG A 67 -7.84 9.95 -1.35
CA ARG A 67 -6.97 10.86 -0.57
C ARG A 67 -5.81 10.12 0.08
N ILE A 68 -6.03 8.90 0.57
CA ILE A 68 -4.98 8.06 1.17
C ILE A 68 -4.02 7.52 0.09
N GLY A 69 -4.46 7.46 -1.18
CA GLY A 69 -3.68 6.92 -2.28
C GLY A 69 -3.80 5.40 -2.42
N LEU A 70 -4.88 4.80 -1.92
CA LEU A 70 -5.12 3.35 -2.02
C LEU A 70 -5.86 2.96 -3.30
N ILE A 71 -6.65 3.87 -3.86
CA ILE A 71 -7.39 3.64 -5.10
C ILE A 71 -7.36 4.88 -6.00
N ALA A 72 -7.56 4.67 -7.30
CA ALA A 72 -8.05 5.67 -8.22
C ALA A 72 -9.45 5.27 -8.72
N TYR A 73 -10.26 6.25 -9.09
CA TYR A 73 -11.61 6.00 -9.58
C TYR A 73 -12.00 6.94 -10.71
N GLN A 74 -12.56 6.36 -11.76
CA GLN A 74 -13.25 7.05 -12.83
C GLN A 74 -14.43 6.20 -13.24
N LYS A 75 -15.67 6.66 -13.05
CA LYS A 75 -16.87 5.86 -13.34
C LYS A 75 -16.78 5.22 -14.75
N PRO A 76 -16.98 3.89 -14.88
CA PRO A 76 -17.36 2.91 -13.85
C PRO A 76 -16.18 2.11 -13.24
N LEU A 77 -14.95 2.55 -13.45
CA LEU A 77 -13.72 1.83 -13.17
C LEU A 77 -13.07 2.23 -11.84
N TYR A 78 -12.75 1.23 -11.03
CA TYR A 78 -11.86 1.34 -9.88
C TYR A 78 -10.49 0.76 -10.25
N GLN A 79 -9.43 1.42 -9.79
CA GLN A 79 -8.06 0.94 -9.84
C GLN A 79 -7.53 0.86 -8.41
N VAL A 80 -7.14 -0.32 -7.96
CA VAL A 80 -6.37 -0.51 -6.72
C VAL A 80 -4.93 -0.11 -7.01
N LEU A 81 -4.37 0.80 -6.19
CA LEU A 81 -3.02 1.30 -6.38
C LEU A 81 -2.03 0.42 -5.60
N ALA A 82 -0.87 0.18 -6.21
CA ALA A 82 0.24 -0.42 -5.49
C ALA A 82 0.70 0.56 -4.40
N LEU A 83 0.93 0.05 -3.19
CA LEU A 83 1.48 0.89 -2.12
C LEU A 83 2.86 1.36 -2.54
N ASP A 84 3.14 2.65 -2.35
CA ASP A 84 4.41 3.26 -2.71
C ASP A 84 5.55 2.41 -2.14
N THR A 85 6.46 1.98 -3.01
CA THR A 85 7.74 1.46 -2.54
C THR A 85 8.34 2.62 -1.77
N PRO A 86 8.75 2.46 -0.49
CA PRO A 86 9.45 3.53 0.19
C PRO A 86 10.56 3.93 -0.76
N THR A 87 10.46 5.16 -1.29
CA THR A 87 11.59 5.74 -1.99
C THR A 87 12.69 5.54 -0.98
N LYS A 88 13.73 4.78 -1.36
CA LYS A 88 15.00 4.93 -0.66
C LYS A 88 15.21 6.43 -0.74
N THR A 89 14.92 7.15 0.34
CA THR A 89 15.61 8.40 0.60
C THR A 89 17.03 8.00 0.31
N LYS A 90 17.64 8.66 -0.68
CA LYS A 90 19.08 8.63 -0.81
C LYS A 90 19.54 9.24 0.49
N ASN A 91 19.61 8.41 1.54
CA ASN A 91 20.41 8.67 2.70
C ASN A 91 21.79 8.66 2.07
N THR A 92 22.23 9.84 1.62
CA THR A 92 23.64 10.17 1.59
C THR A 92 24.07 9.91 3.02
N CYS A 93 24.51 8.70 3.31
CA CYS A 93 25.30 8.41 4.47
C CYS A 93 26.58 9.20 4.26
N PRO A 94 26.88 10.25 5.04
CA PRO A 94 28.25 10.70 5.16
C PRO A 94 28.92 9.67 6.05
N GLY A 95 29.32 8.55 5.44
CA GLY A 95 29.73 7.36 6.19
C GLY A 95 29.63 6.12 5.32
N GLN A 96 30.61 5.99 4.44
CA GLN A 96 30.86 4.79 3.65
C GLN A 96 30.93 3.59 4.60
N PHE A 97 30.03 2.60 4.46
CA PHE A 97 30.21 1.31 5.10
C PHE A 97 31.43 0.66 4.46
N GLN A 98 32.58 0.74 5.11
CA GLN A 98 33.76 0.01 4.70
C GLN A 98 33.50 -1.48 4.90
N SER A 99 33.89 -2.28 3.93
CA SER A 99 33.83 -3.74 4.06
C SER A 99 34.66 -4.17 5.27
N LEU A 100 34.17 -5.12 6.07
CA LEU A 100 34.94 -5.70 7.18
C LEU A 100 36.32 -6.20 6.71
N ALA A 101 36.42 -6.67 5.46
CA ALA A 101 37.68 -7.05 4.84
C ALA A 101 38.68 -5.87 4.72
N GLN A 102 38.20 -4.65 4.47
CA GLN A 102 39.04 -3.45 4.40
C GLN A 102 39.52 -3.00 5.78
N ILE A 103 38.67 -3.13 6.80
CA ILE A 103 39.03 -2.84 8.20
C ILE A 103 40.15 -3.78 8.65
N PHE A 104 40.04 -5.09 8.40
CA PHE A 104 41.08 -6.04 8.78
C PHE A 104 42.40 -5.81 8.05
N LYS A 105 42.37 -5.37 6.79
CA LYS A 105 43.58 -5.05 6.02
C LYS A 105 44.35 -3.88 6.63
N GLN A 106 43.66 -2.80 7.03
CA GLN A 106 44.32 -1.63 7.62
C GLN A 106 44.94 -1.91 9.00
N ILE A 107 44.35 -2.81 9.79
CA ILE A 107 44.89 -3.18 11.11
C ILE A 107 46.16 -4.03 10.97
N GLY A 108 46.27 -4.86 9.91
CA GLY A 108 47.46 -5.68 9.66
C GLY A 108 48.67 -4.89 9.13
N GLU A 109 48.46 -3.75 8.48
CA GLU A 109 49.53 -2.93 7.88
C GLU A 109 50.19 -1.95 8.88
N GLY A 110 49.62 -1.75 10.08
CA GLY A 110 50.15 -0.84 11.11
C GLY A 110 51.10 -1.48 12.13
N ALA A 111 51.45 -2.76 11.97
CA ALA A 111 52.34 -3.50 12.87
C ALA A 111 53.65 -3.88 12.15
N SER A 112 54.46 -2.88 11.81
CA SER A 112 55.87 -3.02 11.40
C SER A 112 56.67 -1.80 11.83
#